data_AF-A0A920RRK2-F1
#
_entry.id   AF-A0A920RRK2-F1
#
_cell.length_a   1.000
_cell.length_b   1.000
_cell.length_c   1.000
_cell.angle_alpha   90.00
_cell.angle_beta   90.00
_cell.angle_gamma   90.00
#
_symmetry.space_group_name_H-M   'P 1'
#
loop_
_entity.id
_entity.type
_entity.pdbx_description
1 polymer ?
#
loop_
_entity_poly.entity_id
_entity_poly.type
_entity_poly.pdbx_seq_one_letter_code
_entity_poly.pdbx_strand_id
1 'polypeptide(L)'
;MFNQNLEAAGEMFLSDRIFPGLGMLALMCLKSVMPVGLPFLLSHWVRKTGLYSLEEGVRRITSAPARIIGLKDRGTLEVGKKADVNVFDADSVAELPPEIAHDFPVELLDMSRDQKVIKQL
;
A
#
# COMPACT_ATOMS: atom_id res chain seq x y z
N MET A 1 0.49 -2.76 -15.56
CA MET A 1 -0.72 -3.58 -15.31
C MET A 1 -1.12 -4.23 -16.63
N PHE A 2 -1.21 -5.56 -16.73
CA PHE A 2 -1.49 -6.26 -17.99
C PHE A 2 -2.96 -6.19 -18.41
N ASN A 3 -3.86 -5.90 -17.47
CA ASN A 3 -5.26 -5.60 -17.74
C ASN A 3 -5.45 -4.08 -17.85
N GLN A 4 -5.90 -3.60 -19.01
CA GLN A 4 -6.20 -2.18 -19.24
C GLN A 4 -7.65 -1.82 -18.91
N ASN A 5 -8.51 -2.83 -18.67
CA ASN A 5 -9.89 -2.61 -18.29
C ASN A 5 -10.00 -2.50 -16.76
N LEU A 6 -10.05 -1.26 -16.27
CA LEU A 6 -10.18 -0.94 -14.85
C LEU A 6 -11.56 -1.30 -14.30
N GLU A 7 -12.61 -1.25 -15.11
CA GLU A 7 -13.96 -1.61 -14.65
C GLU A 7 -14.04 -3.10 -14.29
N ALA A 8 -13.56 -3.96 -15.20
CA ALA A 8 -13.47 -5.40 -14.95
C ALA A 8 -12.52 -5.74 -13.78
N ALA A 9 -11.43 -4.98 -13.62
CA ALA A 9 -10.56 -5.13 -12.45
C ALA A 9 -11.28 -4.75 -11.15
N GLY A 10 -12.11 -3.70 -11.17
CA GLY A 10 -12.94 -3.29 -10.05
C GLY A 10 -13.93 -4.37 -9.64
N GLU A 11 -14.63 -4.99 -10.59
CA GLU A 11 -15.54 -6.11 -10.33
C GLU A 11 -14.83 -7.30 -9.67
N MET A 12 -13.63 -7.65 -10.14
CA MET A 12 -12.84 -8.71 -9.51
C MET A 12 -12.43 -8.33 -8.09
N PHE A 13 -12.03 -7.08 -7.87
CA PHE A 13 -11.58 -6.59 -6.57
C PHE A 13 -12.70 -6.50 -5.53
N LEU A 14 -13.96 -6.37 -5.93
CA LEU A 14 -15.09 -6.49 -5.00
C LEU A 14 -15.18 -7.88 -4.34
N SER A 15 -14.58 -8.92 -4.92
CA SER A 15 -14.55 -10.23 -4.31
C SER A 15 -13.72 -10.27 -3.04
N ASP A 16 -14.24 -10.87 -1.98
CA ASP A 16 -13.50 -11.15 -0.73
C ASP A 16 -12.40 -12.20 -0.90
N ARG A 17 -12.35 -12.89 -2.04
CA ARG A 17 -11.34 -13.91 -2.36
C ARG A 17 -10.18 -13.36 -3.19
N ILE A 18 -10.31 -12.15 -3.71
CA ILE A 18 -9.32 -11.53 -4.59
C ILE A 18 -8.71 -10.34 -3.86
N PHE A 19 -7.44 -10.48 -3.51
CA PHE A 19 -6.67 -9.40 -2.91
C PHE A 19 -5.72 -8.82 -3.97
N PRO A 20 -5.68 -7.48 -4.14
CA PRO A 20 -4.72 -6.85 -5.04
C PRO A 20 -3.29 -7.25 -4.65
N GLY A 21 -2.55 -7.80 -5.63
CA GLY A 21 -1.36 -8.66 -5.39
C GLY A 21 -0.01 -7.96 -5.20
N LEU A 22 0.94 -8.73 -4.64
CA LEU A 22 2.41 -8.62 -4.48
C LEU A 22 3.05 -7.31 -4.01
N GLY A 23 2.57 -6.12 -4.40
CA GLY A 23 3.08 -4.84 -3.90
C GLY A 23 2.93 -4.69 -2.38
N MET A 24 1.90 -5.32 -1.80
CA MET A 24 1.65 -5.36 -0.35
C MET A 24 2.74 -6.14 0.40
N LEU A 25 3.29 -7.20 -0.22
CA LEU A 25 4.30 -8.06 0.40
C LEU A 25 5.61 -7.31 0.62
N ALA A 26 5.88 -6.31 -0.23
CA ALA A 26 7.06 -5.47 -0.12
C ALA A 26 7.05 -4.61 1.15
N LEU A 27 5.91 -4.15 1.68
CA LEU A 27 5.86 -3.49 3.01
C LEU A 27 6.27 -4.43 4.15
N MET A 28 6.01 -5.72 3.96
CA MET A 28 6.07 -6.72 5.04
C MET A 28 7.43 -7.41 5.10
N CYS A 29 8.09 -7.53 3.94
CA CYS A 29 9.35 -8.25 3.75
C CYS A 29 10.51 -7.33 3.35
N LEU A 30 10.25 -6.24 2.62
CA LEU A 30 11.27 -5.30 2.16
C LEU A 30 11.18 -4.01 2.98
N LYS A 31 12.30 -3.36 3.22
CA LYS A 31 12.31 -2.07 3.91
C LYS A 31 11.94 -0.91 2.95
N SER A 32 11.03 -1.10 2.00
CA SER A 32 10.68 -0.03 1.04
C SER A 32 9.80 1.04 1.71
N VAL A 33 10.08 2.32 1.45
CA VAL A 33 9.39 3.47 2.07
C VAL A 33 7.90 3.49 1.75
N MET A 34 7.53 3.23 0.50
CA MET A 34 6.16 2.88 0.12
C MET A 34 6.18 2.06 -1.17
N PRO A 35 5.66 0.83 -1.18
CA PRO A 35 5.69 0.03 -2.38
C PRO A 35 4.75 0.54 -3.46
N VAL A 36 5.16 0.22 -4.68
CA VAL A 36 4.39 0.37 -5.91
C VAL A 36 2.97 -0.20 -5.76
N GLY A 37 1.98 0.53 -6.26
CA GLY A 37 0.56 0.17 -6.27
C GLY A 37 -0.28 0.56 -5.05
N LEU A 38 0.32 0.82 -3.88
CA LEU A 38 -0.40 1.30 -2.68
C LEU A 38 -1.05 2.68 -2.89
N PRO A 39 -0.33 3.68 -3.41
CA PRO A 39 -0.93 4.99 -3.65
C PRO A 39 -2.01 4.96 -4.70
N PHE A 40 -1.89 4.07 -5.70
CA PHE A 40 -2.93 3.87 -6.69
C PHE A 40 -4.18 3.28 -6.08
N LEU A 41 -4.06 2.32 -5.16
CA LEU A 41 -5.22 1.79 -4.47
C LEU A 41 -5.96 2.86 -3.66
N LEU A 42 -5.23 3.68 -2.91
CA LEU A 42 -5.82 4.76 -2.12
C LEU A 42 -6.38 5.90 -3.01
N SER A 43 -5.66 6.30 -4.05
CA SER A 43 -6.08 7.40 -4.92
C SER A 43 -7.21 7.02 -5.87
N HIS A 44 -7.13 5.83 -6.47
CA HIS A 44 -8.07 5.37 -7.49
C HIS A 44 -9.24 4.62 -6.86
N TRP A 45 -8.99 3.50 -6.17
CA TRP A 45 -10.05 2.60 -5.69
C TRP A 45 -10.79 3.12 -4.46
N VAL A 46 -10.13 3.89 -3.60
CA VAL A 46 -10.80 4.54 -2.46
C VAL A 46 -11.33 5.91 -2.87
N ARG A 47 -10.45 6.87 -3.22
CA ARG A 47 -10.86 8.27 -3.39
C ARG A 47 -11.61 8.54 -4.70
N LYS A 48 -11.12 8.05 -5.85
CA LYS A 48 -11.70 8.40 -7.16
C LYS A 48 -12.95 7.61 -7.50
N THR A 49 -12.96 6.29 -7.27
CA THR A 49 -14.08 5.42 -7.66
C THR A 49 -15.01 5.09 -6.49
N GLY A 50 -14.58 5.27 -5.25
CA GLY A 50 -15.37 4.89 -4.07
C GLY A 50 -15.62 3.39 -3.95
N LEU A 51 -14.81 2.55 -4.60
CA LEU A 51 -14.95 1.09 -4.58
C LEU A 51 -14.79 0.53 -3.16
N TYR A 52 -13.91 1.15 -2.37
CA TYR A 52 -13.69 0.82 -0.97
C TYR A 52 -13.81 2.05 -0.08
N SER A 53 -14.20 1.84 1.18
CA SER A 53 -13.92 2.83 2.23
C SER A 53 -12.41 2.93 2.47
N LEU A 54 -11.98 4.00 3.13
CA LEU A 54 -10.56 4.17 3.48
C LEU A 54 -10.07 3.03 4.37
N GLU A 55 -10.88 2.62 5.34
CA GLU A 55 -10.58 1.53 6.27
C GLU A 55 -10.46 0.18 5.56
N GLU A 56 -11.35 -0.12 4.61
CA GLU A 56 -11.27 -1.36 3.84
C GLU A 56 -10.08 -1.35 2.87
N GLY A 57 -9.80 -0.19 2.27
CA GLY A 57 -8.57 0.04 1.50
C GLY A 57 -7.34 -0.28 2.36
N VAL A 58 -7.24 0.32 3.55
CA VAL A 58 -6.15 0.06 4.51
C VAL A 58 -6.10 -1.41 4.93
N ARG A 59 -7.24 -2.06 5.21
CA ARG A 59 -7.29 -3.47 5.60
C ARG A 59 -6.75 -4.40 4.51
N ARG A 60 -7.15 -4.17 3.26
CA ARG A 60 -6.73 -4.94 2.08
C ARG A 60 -5.23 -4.82 1.80
N ILE A 61 -4.59 -3.77 2.30
CA ILE A 61 -3.16 -3.52 2.14
C ILE A 61 -2.30 -3.78 3.38
N THR A 62 -2.90 -4.10 4.53
CA THR A 62 -2.20 -4.34 5.81
C THR A 62 -2.55 -5.69 6.42
N SER A 63 -3.64 -5.76 7.18
CA SER A 63 -3.99 -6.92 8.01
C SER A 63 -4.47 -8.12 7.20
N ALA A 64 -5.14 -7.91 6.06
CA ALA A 64 -5.60 -9.00 5.21
C ALA A 64 -4.43 -9.81 4.62
N PRO A 65 -3.44 -9.20 3.94
CA PRO A 65 -2.27 -9.94 3.46
C PRO A 65 -1.44 -10.51 4.62
N ALA A 66 -1.28 -9.79 5.74
CA ALA A 66 -0.61 -10.33 6.95
C ALA A 66 -1.21 -11.65 7.43
N ARG A 67 -2.55 -11.75 7.43
CA ARG A 67 -3.25 -12.98 7.79
C ARG A 67 -3.02 -14.09 6.76
N ILE A 68 -3.05 -13.78 5.47
CA ILE A 68 -2.88 -14.76 4.38
C ILE A 68 -1.51 -15.41 4.43
N ILE A 69 -0.45 -14.62 4.66
CA ILE A 69 0.92 -15.15 4.73
C ILE A 69 1.37 -15.55 6.13
N GLY A 70 0.50 -15.44 7.13
CA GLY A 70 0.75 -15.93 8.49
C GLY A 70 1.66 -15.05 9.36
N LEU A 71 1.81 -13.75 9.04
CA LEU A 71 2.52 -12.82 9.92
C LEU A 71 1.66 -12.47 11.13
N LYS A 72 2.18 -12.75 12.33
CA LYS A 72 1.49 -12.49 13.60
C LYS A 72 1.94 -11.19 14.28
N ASP A 73 3.12 -10.69 13.90
CA ASP A 73 3.79 -9.52 14.49
C ASP A 73 3.68 -8.24 13.62
N ARG A 74 2.92 -8.27 12.51
CA ARG A 74 2.76 -7.14 11.56
C ARG A 74 1.31 -6.99 11.06
N GLY A 75 1.03 -5.88 10.38
CA GLY A 75 -0.21 -5.63 9.62
C GLY A 75 -1.34 -4.94 10.40
N THR A 76 -1.13 -4.59 11.67
CA THR A 76 -2.08 -3.88 12.53
C THR A 76 -1.32 -3.00 13.51
N LEU A 77 -1.88 -1.87 13.91
CA LEU A 77 -1.31 -1.01 14.94
C LEU A 77 -1.72 -1.51 16.34
N GLU A 78 -0.86 -2.31 16.97
CA GLU A 78 -1.06 -2.88 18.30
C GLU A 78 0.24 -2.87 19.11
N VAL A 79 0.12 -2.72 20.43
CA VAL A 79 1.28 -2.76 21.34
C VAL A 79 1.94 -4.14 21.26
N GLY A 80 3.27 -4.14 21.12
CA GLY A 80 4.08 -5.37 21.04
C GLY A 80 4.26 -5.93 19.61
N LYS A 81 3.61 -5.34 18.60
CA LYS A 81 3.88 -5.63 17.18
C LYS A 81 4.98 -4.72 16.65
N LYS A 82 5.53 -5.07 15.48
CA LYS A 82 6.54 -4.24 14.80
C LYS A 82 5.93 -2.92 14.33
N ALA A 83 6.71 -1.86 14.46
CA ALA A 83 6.31 -0.51 14.05
C ALA A 83 6.53 -0.34 12.54
N ASP A 84 5.68 -0.93 11.71
CA ASP A 84 5.61 -0.61 10.28
C ASP A 84 4.50 0.42 10.06
N VAL A 85 4.78 1.70 10.26
CA VAL A 85 3.78 2.78 10.21
C VAL A 85 4.04 3.76 9.06
N ASN A 86 3.07 3.85 8.14
CA ASN A 86 3.04 4.86 7.08
C ASN A 86 2.09 6.00 7.44
N VAL A 87 2.52 7.24 7.24
CA VAL A 87 1.68 8.44 7.35
C VAL A 87 1.51 9.06 5.97
N PHE A 88 0.27 9.22 5.51
CA PHE A 88 -0.03 9.81 4.19
C PHE A 88 -1.22 10.77 4.29
N ASP A 89 -1.30 11.69 3.33
CA ASP A 89 -2.46 12.55 3.14
C ASP A 89 -3.50 11.87 2.25
N ALA A 90 -4.67 11.55 2.80
CA ALA A 90 -5.74 10.84 2.10
C ALA A 90 -6.29 11.62 0.89
N ASP A 91 -6.26 12.96 0.94
CA ASP A 91 -6.80 13.80 -0.13
C ASP A 91 -5.85 13.90 -1.32
N SER A 92 -4.56 13.67 -1.10
CA SER A 92 -3.53 13.97 -2.09
C SER A 92 -2.57 12.82 -2.42
N VAL A 93 -2.63 11.69 -1.70
CA VAL A 93 -1.89 10.47 -2.04
C VAL A 93 -2.20 10.05 -3.49
N ALA A 94 -1.16 9.76 -4.28
CA ALA A 94 -1.26 9.35 -5.68
C ALA A 94 -0.01 8.56 -6.09
N GLU A 95 -0.16 7.68 -7.08
CA GLU A 95 0.97 6.96 -7.66
C GLU A 95 1.68 7.86 -8.66
N LEU A 96 2.98 8.06 -8.46
CA LEU A 96 3.85 8.89 -9.27
C LEU A 96 4.96 8.05 -9.89
N PRO A 97 5.59 8.53 -10.98
CA PRO A 97 6.75 7.88 -11.56
C PRO A 97 7.84 7.65 -10.49
N PRO A 98 8.45 6.45 -10.49
CA PRO A 98 9.52 6.14 -9.56
C PRO A 98 10.76 7.02 -9.80
N GLU A 99 11.30 7.59 -8.73
CA GLU A 99 12.63 8.22 -8.72
C GLU A 99 13.59 7.44 -7.81
N ILE A 100 14.89 7.53 -8.05
CA ILE A 100 15.91 6.94 -7.16
C ILE A 100 16.39 8.05 -6.22
N ALA A 101 16.02 7.97 -4.94
CA ALA A 101 16.57 8.86 -3.92
C ALA A 101 17.62 8.16 -3.04
N HIS A 102 18.57 8.94 -2.52
CA HIS A 102 19.68 8.47 -1.67
C HIS A 102 19.58 9.07 -0.27
N ASP A 103 18.37 9.09 0.28
CA ASP A 103 18.04 9.88 1.47
C ASP A 103 18.05 9.06 2.78
N PHE A 104 18.38 7.76 2.68
CA PHE A 104 18.47 6.85 3.81
C PHE A 104 19.93 6.39 4.06
N PRO A 105 20.32 6.17 5.33
CA PRO A 105 21.68 5.73 5.70
C PRO A 105 22.01 4.29 5.26
N VAL A 106 21.06 3.60 4.63
CA VAL A 106 21.21 2.26 4.05
C VAL A 106 20.81 2.39 2.59
N GLU A 107 21.57 1.81 1.65
CA GLU A 107 21.23 1.80 0.22
C GLU A 107 19.85 1.17 0.02
N LEU A 108 18.84 2.04 -0.10
CA LEU A 108 17.45 1.67 -0.11
C LEU A 108 16.82 2.44 -1.25
N LEU A 109 16.13 1.72 -2.12
CA LEU A 109 15.34 2.30 -3.20
C LEU A 109 14.21 3.10 -2.57
N ASP A 110 14.44 4.40 -2.42
CA ASP A 110 13.43 5.37 -2.02
C ASP A 110 12.63 5.79 -3.25
N MET A 111 11.45 5.20 -3.38
CA MET A 111 10.50 5.49 -4.46
C MET A 111 9.51 6.60 -4.07
N SER A 112 9.76 7.30 -2.96
CA SER A 112 8.77 8.14 -2.28
C SER A 112 8.98 9.64 -2.41
N ARG A 113 10.06 10.11 -3.06
CA ARG A 113 10.49 11.53 -2.97
C ARG A 113 9.44 12.58 -3.36
N ASP A 114 8.41 12.20 -4.12
CA ASP A 114 7.23 13.04 -4.40
C ASP A 114 5.88 12.40 -4.05
N GLN A 115 5.87 11.17 -3.57
CA GLN A 115 4.66 10.58 -3.01
C GLN A 115 4.44 11.28 -1.67
N LYS A 116 3.29 11.93 -1.47
CA LYS A 116 2.95 12.72 -0.26
C LYS A 116 2.76 11.83 1.00
N VAL A 117 3.74 10.99 1.28
CA VAL A 117 3.94 10.20 2.49
C VAL A 117 4.77 11.07 3.42
N ILE A 118 4.15 11.46 4.51
CA ILE A 118 4.67 12.46 5.43
C ILE A 118 5.82 11.86 6.26
N LYS A 119 5.77 10.55 6.56
CA LYS A 119 6.83 9.83 7.29
C LYS A 119 6.58 8.32 7.37
N GLN A 120 7.66 7.54 7.46
CA GLN A 120 7.67 6.17 7.97
C GLN A 120 8.38 6.16 9.34
N LEU A 121 7.78 5.54 10.36
CA LEU A 121 8.39 5.25 11.68
C LEU A 121 8.72 3.76 11.77
#